data_AF-A0A835ZR92-F1
#
_entry.id   AF-A0A835ZR92-F1
#
_cell.length_a   1.000
_cell.length_b   1.000
_cell.length_c   1.000
_cell.angle_alpha   90.00
_cell.angle_beta   90.00
_cell.angle_gamma   90.00
#
_symmetry.space_group_name_H-M   'P 1'
#
loop_
_entity.id
_entity.type
_entity.pdbx_description
1 polymer ?
#
loop_
_entity_poly.entity_id
_entity_poly.type
_entity_poly.pdbx_seq_one_letter_code
_entity_poly.pdbx_strand_id
1 'polypeptide(L)'
;MANGLPGHVGPGPPLPPSLPPSRDAAPCAPGAVATEQGRHTPCTAPPPLTVAPLAKASHSAWACGPSLLVAPASLVLRERPRAGSELAACATQPVAPEPSPSGPMCIVFFKFDPRPASKNAYRLILAANRDEFYHRPARAADFWGSNNEVLSGLDMEEGKEGGTWLGISTRGKLAALTNYLQPRLNHDARGRGELVAQFLTSDMDSLSYLKKVSAEGHLYNGFNLIAGDLSAEKGDVICYYGNRGEREPVVLAPGTYGLSNALLETPWRKLCFGKQLFLEAVERGRELPREALVAQLLDVLSNDEAQLPDPAIEAQGREYVRPILSKYAAVCVRCPDYGTRTNTVILVDADGHVTFTERSMLGSDPTHWEAVTHEFQLQS
;
A
#
# COMPACT_ATOMS: atom_id res chain seq x y z
N MET A 1 16.61 85.42 -20.43
CA MET A 1 15.49 85.43 -21.40
C MET A 1 14.45 84.46 -20.85
N ALA A 2 13.49 84.95 -20.06
CA ALA A 2 12.12 85.36 -20.46
C ALA A 2 11.14 84.17 -20.33
N ASN A 3 10.33 84.15 -19.25
CA ASN A 3 8.86 84.28 -19.21
C ASN A 3 8.14 82.95 -19.53
N GLY A 4 7.06 82.47 -18.89
CA GLY A 4 6.06 82.99 -17.95
C GLY A 4 4.82 82.05 -18.06
N LEU A 5 4.10 81.84 -16.94
CA LEU A 5 2.86 81.05 -16.67
C LEU A 5 1.64 81.36 -17.61
N PRO A 6 0.39 80.79 -17.46
CA PRO A 6 -0.17 79.80 -16.49
C PRO A 6 -1.14 78.70 -17.06
N GLY A 7 -1.41 77.69 -16.21
CA GLY A 7 -2.70 77.03 -15.87
C GLY A 7 -3.82 76.75 -16.88
N HIS A 8 -4.37 75.51 -16.85
CA HIS A 8 -5.82 75.29 -16.79
C HIS A 8 -6.19 73.95 -16.14
N VAL A 9 -7.14 74.04 -15.20
CA VAL A 9 -7.80 73.00 -14.42
C VAL A 9 -9.00 72.45 -15.21
N GLY A 10 -9.24 71.14 -15.18
CA GLY A 10 -10.46 70.48 -15.67
C GLY A 10 -10.97 69.45 -14.65
N PRO A 11 -12.30 69.27 -14.50
CA PRO A 11 -12.90 68.74 -13.27
C PRO A 11 -13.18 67.23 -13.32
N GLY A 12 -13.08 66.54 -12.18
CA GLY A 12 -13.94 65.40 -11.86
C GLY A 12 -15.14 65.87 -11.01
N PRO A 13 -16.03 65.00 -10.49
CA PRO A 13 -16.33 63.58 -10.70
C PRO A 13 -17.85 63.43 -11.11
N PRO A 14 -18.64 62.35 -10.87
CA PRO A 14 -18.92 61.76 -9.54
C PRO A 14 -19.03 60.22 -9.47
N LEU A 15 -18.74 59.70 -8.28
CA LEU A 15 -19.10 58.36 -7.79
C LEU A 15 -20.62 58.29 -7.50
N PRO A 16 -21.29 57.13 -7.70
CA PRO A 16 -22.62 56.90 -7.17
C PRO A 16 -22.60 56.45 -5.70
N PRO A 17 -23.72 56.63 -4.97
CA PRO A 17 -23.70 56.94 -3.55
C PRO A 17 -23.75 55.73 -2.62
N SER A 18 -23.16 55.90 -1.45
CA SER A 18 -23.40 55.12 -0.23
C SER A 18 -24.11 56.01 0.81
N LEU A 19 -24.84 55.34 1.73
CA LEU A 19 -25.45 55.77 3.02
C LEU A 19 -27.00 55.75 3.03
N PRO A 20 -27.68 55.63 4.22
CA PRO A 20 -27.18 55.50 5.59
C PRO A 20 -27.83 54.35 6.43
N PRO A 21 -27.45 54.19 7.72
CA PRO A 21 -27.93 53.14 8.63
C PRO A 21 -29.10 53.57 9.53
N SER A 22 -29.85 52.59 10.06
CA SER A 22 -30.76 52.76 11.22
C SER A 22 -31.00 51.38 11.86
N ARG A 23 -30.45 51.09 13.04
CA ARG A 23 -30.93 51.40 14.41
C ARG A 23 -31.78 50.28 15.03
N ASP A 24 -31.19 49.73 16.09
CA ASP A 24 -31.77 49.38 17.39
C ASP A 24 -32.64 48.12 17.61
N ALA A 25 -32.26 47.45 18.70
CA ALA A 25 -33.04 46.70 19.68
C ALA A 25 -33.23 45.17 19.51
N ALA A 26 -32.51 44.44 20.36
CA ALA A 26 -32.72 43.06 20.83
C ALA A 26 -33.95 42.96 21.78
N PRO A 27 -34.14 41.87 22.57
CA PRO A 27 -34.14 40.41 22.35
C PRO A 27 -35.50 39.78 22.76
N CYS A 28 -35.72 38.46 22.61
CA CYS A 28 -36.47 37.60 23.57
C CYS A 28 -36.64 36.14 23.08
N ALA A 29 -36.17 35.19 23.89
CA ALA A 29 -36.80 33.89 24.14
C ALA A 29 -37.55 33.99 25.49
N PRO A 30 -38.30 33.00 26.07
CA PRO A 30 -38.63 31.62 25.65
C PRO A 30 -40.13 31.24 25.89
N GLY A 31 -40.53 29.97 25.60
CA GLY A 31 -41.51 29.25 26.45
C GLY A 31 -42.83 28.73 25.86
N ALA A 32 -42.95 27.39 25.86
CA ALA A 32 -44.08 26.55 26.30
C ALA A 32 -45.37 26.32 25.46
N VAL A 33 -45.52 25.05 25.06
CA VAL A 33 -46.65 24.10 25.25
C VAL A 33 -48.09 24.56 24.98
N ALA A 34 -48.74 23.98 23.97
CA ALA A 34 -50.08 23.39 24.10
C ALA A 34 -50.39 22.41 22.96
N THR A 35 -51.05 21.32 23.35
CA THR A 35 -51.59 20.18 22.62
C THR A 35 -52.73 20.54 21.66
N GLU A 36 -52.82 19.88 20.50
CA GLU A 36 -54.08 19.29 20.03
C GLU A 36 -53.90 18.29 18.87
N GLN A 37 -54.85 17.34 18.84
CA GLN A 37 -54.88 16.10 18.09
C GLN A 37 -55.45 16.29 16.67
N GLY A 38 -54.99 15.52 15.68
CA GLY A 38 -55.59 15.57 14.33
C GLY A 38 -54.95 14.71 13.24
N ARG A 39 -55.04 13.38 13.39
CA ARG A 39 -55.07 12.29 12.39
C ARG A 39 -54.56 12.49 10.93
N HIS A 40 -53.58 11.62 10.61
CA HIS A 40 -53.44 10.74 9.43
C HIS A 40 -53.19 11.32 8.01
N THR A 41 -51.96 11.12 7.50
CA THR A 41 -51.59 10.03 6.57
C THR A 41 -50.06 10.03 6.32
N PRO A 42 -49.36 8.87 6.29
CA PRO A 42 -47.90 8.83 6.21
C PRO A 42 -47.39 8.61 4.78
N CYS A 43 -46.40 9.42 4.36
CA CYS A 43 -45.60 9.18 3.15
C CYS A 43 -44.59 8.04 3.40
N THR A 44 -44.59 7.09 2.47
CA THR A 44 -43.86 5.84 2.44
C THR A 44 -42.40 6.01 2.03
N ALA A 45 -41.51 5.34 2.77
CA ALA A 45 -40.11 5.10 2.41
C ALA A 45 -39.99 3.96 1.37
N PRO A 46 -38.94 3.94 0.53
CA PRO A 46 -38.71 2.86 -0.43
C PRO A 46 -38.20 1.58 0.26
N PRO A 47 -38.47 0.38 -0.31
CA PRO A 47 -38.20 -0.90 0.34
C PRO A 47 -36.72 -1.33 0.23
N PRO A 48 -36.23 -2.17 1.17
CA PRO A 48 -34.94 -2.83 1.06
C PRO A 48 -35.00 -4.01 0.08
N LEU A 49 -33.88 -4.25 -0.61
CA LEU A 49 -33.67 -5.38 -1.52
C LEU A 49 -33.62 -6.70 -0.74
N THR A 50 -34.50 -7.63 -1.12
CA THR A 50 -34.61 -9.00 -0.60
C THR A 50 -33.54 -9.90 -1.22
N VAL A 51 -32.75 -10.56 -0.37
CA VAL A 51 -31.93 -11.72 -0.73
C VAL A 51 -32.75 -12.98 -0.41
N ALA A 52 -32.92 -13.85 -1.40
CA ALA A 52 -33.63 -15.12 -1.27
C ALA A 52 -32.83 -16.14 -0.43
N PRO A 53 -33.48 -16.99 0.39
CA PRO A 53 -32.81 -18.04 1.15
C PRO A 53 -32.65 -19.30 0.29
N LEU A 54 -31.43 -19.83 0.18
CA LEU A 54 -31.21 -21.17 -0.35
C LEU A 54 -31.48 -22.23 0.73
N ALA A 55 -32.07 -23.33 0.28
CA ALA A 55 -32.75 -24.34 1.06
C ALA A 55 -31.85 -25.14 2.03
N LYS A 56 -32.45 -25.50 3.18
CA LYS A 56 -32.00 -26.55 4.10
C LYS A 56 -32.21 -27.92 3.43
N ALA A 57 -31.19 -28.78 3.47
CA ALA A 57 -31.36 -30.22 3.41
C ALA A 57 -30.82 -30.83 4.72
N SER A 58 -31.70 -31.53 5.42
CA SER A 58 -31.51 -32.14 6.72
C SER A 58 -30.94 -33.55 6.63
N HIS A 59 -30.03 -33.84 7.56
CA HIS A 59 -29.77 -35.08 8.30
C HIS A 59 -30.07 -36.46 7.67
N SER A 60 -29.04 -37.30 7.70
CA SER A 60 -29.12 -38.63 8.30
C SER A 60 -27.77 -39.02 8.92
N ALA A 61 -27.75 -39.13 10.24
CA ALA A 61 -26.75 -39.87 11.01
C ALA A 61 -26.79 -41.36 10.63
N TRP A 62 -25.77 -42.15 10.98
CA TRP A 62 -25.90 -43.52 11.51
C TRP A 62 -24.59 -43.97 12.19
N ALA A 63 -24.77 -44.30 13.47
CA ALA A 63 -24.07 -45.14 14.46
C ALA A 63 -22.74 -45.88 14.19
N CYS A 64 -22.00 -46.04 15.29
CA CYS A 64 -20.81 -46.85 15.54
C CYS A 64 -21.02 -48.38 15.59
N GLY A 65 -20.00 -49.11 15.06
CA GLY A 65 -19.37 -50.35 15.57
C GLY A 65 -20.06 -51.71 15.30
N PRO A 66 -19.37 -52.88 15.46
CA PRO A 66 -17.95 -53.14 15.77
C PRO A 66 -17.24 -54.22 14.88
N SER A 67 -15.92 -54.31 15.07
CA SER A 67 -14.96 -55.44 14.94
C SER A 67 -15.20 -56.64 14.00
N LEU A 68 -14.18 -56.95 13.17
CA LEU A 68 -13.72 -58.33 12.92
C LEU A 68 -12.26 -58.38 12.44
N LEU A 69 -11.45 -59.14 13.18
CA LEU A 69 -10.10 -59.58 12.85
C LEU A 69 -10.09 -60.46 11.58
N VAL A 70 -9.10 -60.28 10.69
CA VAL A 70 -8.48 -61.38 9.93
C VAL A 70 -6.98 -61.10 9.75
N ALA A 71 -6.19 -62.15 9.97
CA ALA A 71 -4.73 -62.22 10.05
C ALA A 71 -4.01 -62.16 8.66
N PRO A 72 -2.66 -62.07 8.61
CA PRO A 72 -1.91 -61.79 7.39
C PRO A 72 -1.53 -63.06 6.61
N ALA A 73 -1.46 -62.96 5.29
CA ALA A 73 -0.91 -64.01 4.43
C ALA A 73 0.55 -63.68 4.08
N SER A 74 1.46 -64.53 4.57
CA SER A 74 2.87 -64.59 4.22
C SER A 74 3.05 -64.92 2.74
N LEU A 75 3.90 -64.17 2.02
CA LEU A 75 4.40 -64.58 0.72
C LEU A 75 5.91 -64.83 0.77
N VAL A 76 6.22 -66.06 0.41
CA VAL A 76 7.49 -66.78 0.38
C VAL A 76 8.58 -66.09 -0.45
N LEU A 77 9.77 -65.97 0.14
CA LEU A 77 11.05 -65.71 -0.50
C LEU A 77 11.37 -66.81 -1.53
N ARG A 78 11.65 -66.41 -2.79
CA ARG A 78 12.34 -67.26 -3.77
C ARG A 78 13.61 -66.56 -4.21
N GLU A 79 14.74 -67.09 -3.74
CA GLU A 79 16.07 -66.73 -4.23
C GLU A 79 16.30 -67.30 -5.64
N ARG A 80 16.91 -66.49 -6.52
CA ARG A 80 17.61 -66.94 -7.73
C ARG A 80 18.87 -66.08 -7.94
N PRO A 81 19.89 -66.64 -8.63
CA PRO A 81 21.29 -66.42 -8.30
C PRO A 81 21.91 -65.19 -8.97
N ARG A 82 23.00 -64.72 -8.33
CA ARG A 82 23.89 -63.64 -8.76
C ARG A 82 24.55 -63.95 -10.11
N ALA A 83 24.43 -63.02 -11.05
CA ALA A 83 25.37 -62.82 -12.15
C ALA A 83 25.71 -61.33 -12.16
N GLY A 84 27.00 -61.02 -12.15
CA GLY A 84 27.52 -59.66 -11.99
C GLY A 84 27.19 -58.75 -13.17
N SER A 85 26.99 -57.46 -12.86
CA SER A 85 27.25 -56.38 -13.80
C SER A 85 27.54 -55.09 -13.03
N GLU A 86 28.59 -54.45 -13.50
CA GLU A 86 29.12 -53.10 -13.29
C GLU A 86 28.32 -52.12 -12.42
N LEU A 87 29.03 -51.54 -11.45
CA LEU A 87 28.64 -50.31 -10.75
C LEU A 87 28.60 -49.16 -11.77
N ALA A 88 27.44 -48.96 -12.39
CA ALA A 88 27.11 -47.71 -13.06
C ALA A 88 26.91 -46.64 -11.96
N ALA A 89 27.89 -45.75 -11.82
CA ALA A 89 27.74 -44.53 -11.05
C ALA A 89 26.51 -43.77 -11.58
N CYS A 90 25.45 -43.72 -10.79
CA CYS A 90 24.30 -42.86 -11.06
C CYS A 90 24.80 -41.42 -10.90
N ALA A 91 25.23 -40.82 -12.01
CA ALA A 91 25.49 -39.40 -12.09
C ALA A 91 24.17 -38.69 -11.76
N THR A 92 24.10 -38.13 -10.56
CA THR A 92 23.08 -37.15 -10.19
C THR A 92 23.12 -36.05 -11.24
N GLN A 93 22.10 -36.03 -12.11
CA GLN A 93 21.91 -34.91 -13.01
C GLN A 93 21.82 -33.63 -12.16
N PRO A 94 22.49 -32.54 -12.52
CA PRO A 94 22.25 -31.27 -11.87
C PRO A 94 20.77 -30.95 -12.03
N VAL A 95 20.09 -30.76 -10.89
CA VAL A 95 18.73 -30.24 -10.85
C VAL A 95 18.74 -28.94 -11.65
N ALA A 96 17.94 -28.87 -12.72
CA ALA A 96 17.80 -27.65 -13.50
C ALA A 96 17.44 -26.50 -12.53
N PRO A 97 18.00 -25.29 -12.71
CA PRO A 97 17.67 -24.17 -11.85
C PRO A 97 16.14 -24.01 -11.81
N GLU A 98 15.58 -24.07 -10.61
CA GLU A 98 14.17 -23.76 -10.36
C GLU A 98 13.84 -22.45 -11.07
N PRO A 99 12.70 -22.35 -11.79
CA PRO A 99 12.37 -21.13 -12.51
C PRO A 99 12.37 -19.96 -11.52
N SER A 100 13.26 -19.00 -11.78
CA SER A 100 13.36 -17.79 -11.00
C SER A 100 11.99 -17.11 -11.00
N PRO A 101 11.52 -16.61 -9.85
CA PRO A 101 10.20 -16.05 -9.79
C PRO A 101 10.02 -14.89 -10.77
N SER A 102 8.94 -14.93 -11.54
CA SER A 102 8.69 -13.96 -12.61
C SER A 102 8.13 -12.61 -12.12
N GLY A 103 8.53 -12.13 -10.93
CA GLY A 103 8.22 -10.77 -10.49
C GLY A 103 8.62 -10.47 -9.05
N PRO A 104 9.18 -9.29 -8.75
CA PRO A 104 9.36 -8.82 -7.38
C PRO A 104 8.00 -8.60 -6.71
N MET A 105 7.93 -8.88 -5.41
CA MET A 105 6.78 -8.86 -4.53
C MET A 105 6.97 -7.71 -3.56
N CYS A 106 5.89 -7.05 -3.18
CA CYS A 106 5.95 -5.96 -2.22
C CYS A 106 4.65 -5.99 -1.42
N ILE A 107 4.69 -5.37 -0.25
CA ILE A 107 3.48 -5.15 0.54
C ILE A 107 3.58 -3.81 1.24
N VAL A 108 2.47 -3.09 1.28
CA VAL A 108 2.32 -1.78 1.89
C VAL A 108 1.07 -1.79 2.74
N PHE A 109 1.19 -1.38 3.99
CA PHE A 109 0.09 -1.05 4.87
C PHE A 109 0.15 0.44 5.15
N PHE A 110 -0.98 1.14 5.05
CA PHE A 110 -1.03 2.52 5.47
C PHE A 110 -2.37 2.88 6.07
N LYS A 111 -2.33 3.78 7.04
CA LYS A 111 -3.49 4.48 7.60
C LYS A 111 -3.27 5.96 7.38
N PHE A 112 -4.29 6.63 6.87
CA PHE A 112 -4.27 8.08 6.79
C PHE A 112 -5.58 8.69 7.30
N ASP A 113 -5.44 9.81 8.00
CA ASP A 113 -6.53 10.61 8.55
C ASP A 113 -6.13 12.09 8.40
N PRO A 114 -6.72 12.83 7.44
CA PRO A 114 -6.39 14.24 7.22
C PRO A 114 -6.69 15.15 8.41
N ARG A 115 -7.49 14.69 9.38
CA ARG A 115 -7.93 15.47 10.55
C ARG A 115 -7.89 14.61 11.81
N PRO A 116 -6.68 14.24 12.28
CA PRO A 116 -6.55 13.38 13.44
C PRO A 116 -7.12 14.07 14.68
N ALA A 117 -7.84 13.31 15.52
CA ALA A 117 -8.58 13.86 16.66
C ALA A 117 -7.70 14.35 17.84
N SER A 118 -6.40 14.04 17.83
CA SER A 118 -5.46 14.36 18.92
C SER A 118 -4.17 14.97 18.35
N LYS A 119 -3.51 15.83 19.14
CA LYS A 119 -2.20 16.40 18.79
C LYS A 119 -1.10 15.35 18.66
N ASN A 120 -1.21 14.25 19.40
CA ASN A 120 -0.23 13.16 19.35
C ASN A 120 -0.58 12.10 18.29
N ALA A 121 -1.58 12.37 17.43
CA ALA A 121 -1.99 11.42 16.41
C ALA A 121 -1.34 11.73 15.06
N TYR A 122 -1.23 10.68 14.25
CA TYR A 122 -0.58 10.74 12.95
C TYR A 122 -1.60 10.99 11.84
N ARG A 123 -1.28 11.90 10.92
CA ARG A 123 -1.97 12.10 9.63
C ARG A 123 -1.72 10.94 8.68
N LEU A 124 -0.52 10.36 8.73
CA LEU A 124 -0.14 9.18 7.97
C LEU A 124 0.73 8.25 8.82
N ILE A 125 0.41 6.97 8.77
CA ILE A 125 1.28 5.87 9.20
C ILE A 125 1.39 4.92 8.01
N LEU A 126 2.58 4.70 7.50
CA LEU A 126 2.86 3.79 6.39
C LEU A 126 3.96 2.81 6.79
N ALA A 127 3.77 1.53 6.49
CA ALA A 127 4.73 0.45 6.71
C ALA A 127 4.81 -0.40 5.44
N ALA A 128 6.00 -0.58 4.87
CA ALA A 128 6.16 -1.25 3.59
C ALA A 128 7.37 -2.19 3.54
N ASN A 129 7.21 -3.31 2.82
CA ASN A 129 8.29 -4.19 2.40
C ASN A 129 8.52 -4.07 0.91
N ARG A 130 9.79 -3.96 0.54
CA ARG A 130 10.28 -4.27 -0.80
C ARG A 130 10.88 -5.66 -0.80
N ASP A 131 10.27 -6.58 -1.53
CA ASP A 131 10.86 -7.88 -1.81
C ASP A 131 11.53 -7.87 -3.18
N GLU A 132 12.75 -8.36 -3.22
CA GLU A 132 13.60 -8.28 -4.40
C GLU A 132 14.69 -9.35 -4.36
N PHE A 133 15.27 -9.65 -5.52
CA PHE A 133 16.50 -10.45 -5.61
C PHE A 133 17.60 -9.86 -4.75
N TYR A 134 18.27 -10.69 -3.95
CA TYR A 134 19.32 -10.24 -3.01
C TYR A 134 20.57 -9.66 -3.69
N HIS A 135 20.78 -9.96 -4.97
CA HIS A 135 21.91 -9.44 -5.74
C HIS A 135 21.60 -8.12 -6.47
N ARG A 136 20.33 -7.69 -6.55
CA ARG A 136 19.97 -6.46 -7.27
C ARG A 136 20.51 -5.22 -6.53
N PRO A 137 21.44 -4.43 -7.10
CA PRO A 137 22.01 -3.31 -6.36
C PRO A 137 20.95 -2.24 -6.06
N ALA A 138 20.97 -1.69 -4.85
CA ALA A 138 20.12 -0.59 -4.42
C ALA A 138 20.84 0.26 -3.38
N ARG A 139 20.55 1.56 -3.35
CA ARG A 139 21.05 2.49 -2.33
C ARG A 139 20.00 2.66 -1.24
N ALA A 140 20.45 2.68 0.02
CA ALA A 140 19.61 2.99 1.17
C ALA A 140 19.00 4.40 1.04
N ALA A 141 17.93 4.63 1.79
CA ALA A 141 17.23 5.90 1.77
C ALA A 141 18.11 7.07 2.22
N ASP A 142 18.21 8.06 1.34
CA ASP A 142 18.89 9.33 1.58
C ASP A 142 18.22 10.43 0.75
N PHE A 143 18.53 11.69 1.06
CA PHE A 143 18.01 12.82 0.30
C PHE A 143 18.68 12.93 -1.07
N TRP A 144 17.89 13.22 -2.08
CA TRP A 144 18.33 13.48 -3.46
C TRP A 144 17.38 14.44 -4.18
N GLY A 145 17.66 14.72 -5.45
CA GLY A 145 16.95 15.69 -6.26
C GLY A 145 17.64 17.06 -6.27
N SER A 146 17.14 17.99 -7.07
CA SER A 146 17.82 19.29 -7.33
C SER A 146 18.11 20.08 -6.06
N ASN A 147 17.26 19.94 -5.03
CA ASN A 147 17.38 20.64 -3.75
C ASN A 147 17.46 19.69 -2.54
N ASN A 148 17.89 18.44 -2.72
CA ASN A 148 17.85 17.41 -1.67
C ASN A 148 16.45 17.31 -1.03
N GLU A 149 15.42 17.36 -1.86
CA GLU A 149 14.03 17.47 -1.44
C GLU A 149 13.31 16.12 -1.40
N VAL A 150 13.86 15.08 -2.03
CA VAL A 150 13.25 13.75 -2.08
C VAL A 150 14.01 12.78 -1.21
N LEU A 151 13.32 12.12 -0.29
CA LEU A 151 13.85 11.04 0.52
C LEU A 151 13.30 9.69 0.03
N SER A 152 14.19 8.84 -0.48
CA SER A 152 13.86 7.47 -0.89
C SER A 152 15.11 6.61 -1.04
N GLY A 153 14.95 5.28 -0.97
CA GLY A 153 15.92 4.37 -1.57
C GLY A 153 15.96 4.52 -3.09
N LEU A 154 17.07 4.15 -3.72
CA LEU A 154 17.23 4.20 -5.18
C LEU A 154 17.62 2.83 -5.74
N ASP A 155 17.01 2.47 -6.85
CA ASP A 155 17.43 1.35 -7.67
C ASP A 155 18.74 1.70 -8.37
N MET A 156 19.71 0.79 -8.30
CA MET A 156 21.04 0.95 -8.89
C MET A 156 21.30 -0.13 -9.95
N GLU A 157 20.29 -0.91 -10.33
CA GLU A 157 20.40 -1.87 -11.41
C GLU A 157 20.62 -1.16 -12.75
N GLU A 158 21.49 -1.73 -13.59
CA GLU A 158 21.85 -1.17 -14.89
C GLU A 158 20.62 -0.96 -15.77
N GLY A 159 20.44 0.27 -16.27
CA GLY A 159 19.28 0.68 -17.06
C GLY A 159 18.00 0.93 -16.26
N LYS A 160 18.06 0.88 -14.92
CA LYS A 160 16.97 1.20 -13.98
C LYS A 160 17.38 2.26 -12.95
N GLU A 161 18.55 2.86 -13.11
CA GLU A 161 19.12 3.83 -12.17
C GLU A 161 18.21 5.03 -11.98
N GLY A 162 18.12 5.49 -10.72
CA GLY A 162 17.26 6.62 -10.36
C GLY A 162 15.78 6.26 -10.22
N GLY A 163 15.38 5.01 -10.52
CA GLY A 163 14.09 4.49 -10.13
C GLY A 163 13.96 4.35 -8.61
N THR A 164 12.74 4.46 -8.10
CA THR A 164 12.46 4.19 -6.68
C THR A 164 11.11 3.47 -6.51
N TRP A 165 10.91 2.85 -5.36
CA TRP A 165 9.72 2.06 -5.02
C TRP A 165 8.82 2.75 -3.99
N LEU A 166 9.40 3.58 -3.12
CA LEU A 166 8.70 4.31 -2.06
C LEU A 166 9.53 5.53 -1.70
N GLY A 167 8.90 6.68 -1.61
CA GLY A 167 9.55 7.90 -1.16
C GLY A 167 8.58 8.98 -0.74
N ILE A 168 9.14 9.99 -0.09
CA ILE A 168 8.44 11.22 0.30
C ILE A 168 9.33 12.43 0.03
N SER A 169 8.75 13.51 -0.48
CA SER A 169 9.44 14.79 -0.63
C SER A 169 9.20 15.71 0.57
N THR A 170 10.10 16.66 0.81
CA THR A 170 9.92 17.75 1.79
C THR A 170 8.68 18.60 1.49
N ARG A 171 8.21 18.61 0.24
CA ARG A 171 6.97 19.28 -0.22
C ARG A 171 5.69 18.46 -0.01
N GLY A 172 5.79 17.29 0.63
CA GLY A 172 4.63 16.44 0.92
C GLY A 172 4.16 15.51 -0.20
N LYS A 173 4.88 15.43 -1.33
CA LYS A 173 4.66 14.37 -2.33
C LYS A 173 5.06 13.02 -1.74
N LEU A 174 4.13 12.08 -1.64
CA LEU A 174 4.35 10.69 -1.23
C LEU A 174 4.01 9.77 -2.41
N ALA A 175 4.86 8.80 -2.73
CA ALA A 175 4.49 7.76 -3.68
C ALA A 175 5.04 6.39 -3.32
N ALA A 176 4.26 5.36 -3.63
CA ALA A 176 4.60 3.96 -3.37
C ALA A 176 4.15 3.09 -4.54
N LEU A 177 4.98 2.13 -4.94
CA LEU A 177 4.70 1.21 -6.03
C LEU A 177 4.80 -0.25 -5.57
N THR A 178 3.80 -1.05 -5.94
CA THR A 178 3.89 -2.51 -5.88
C THR A 178 3.75 -3.08 -7.28
N ASN A 179 4.47 -4.15 -7.59
CA ASN A 179 4.26 -4.88 -8.84
C ASN A 179 2.93 -5.64 -8.77
N TYR A 180 2.30 -5.92 -9.90
CA TYR A 180 1.19 -6.85 -9.97
C TYR A 180 1.72 -8.25 -10.30
N LEU A 181 1.34 -9.27 -9.52
CA LEU A 181 1.69 -10.67 -9.76
C LEU A 181 1.00 -11.13 -11.03
N GLN A 182 1.79 -11.35 -12.09
CA GLN A 182 1.32 -11.81 -13.39
C GLN A 182 2.32 -12.80 -13.98
N PRO A 183 1.88 -13.95 -14.51
CA PRO A 183 2.77 -15.03 -14.92
C PRO A 183 3.68 -14.67 -16.10
N ARG A 184 3.19 -13.81 -17.00
CA ARG A 184 3.90 -13.39 -18.20
C ARG A 184 4.34 -11.93 -18.05
N LEU A 185 5.63 -11.70 -18.17
CA LEU A 185 6.21 -10.37 -18.24
C LEU A 185 6.50 -10.02 -19.71
N ASN A 186 6.24 -8.76 -20.07
CA ASN A 186 6.77 -8.18 -21.29
C ASN A 186 8.17 -7.61 -20.98
N HIS A 187 9.21 -8.18 -21.59
CA HIS A 187 10.59 -7.74 -21.39
C HIS A 187 10.90 -6.38 -22.02
N ASP A 188 10.11 -5.96 -23.01
CA ASP A 188 10.23 -4.66 -23.68
C ASP A 188 9.44 -3.54 -22.96
N ALA A 189 8.74 -3.87 -21.87
CA ALA A 189 7.98 -2.89 -21.10
C ALA A 189 8.90 -1.91 -20.35
N ARG A 190 8.42 -0.67 -20.19
CA ARG A 190 9.14 0.37 -19.44
C ARG A 190 9.33 -0.03 -17.97
N GLY A 191 10.43 0.44 -17.38
CA GLY A 191 10.70 0.29 -15.95
C GLY A 191 9.68 1.07 -15.12
N ARG A 192 9.20 0.49 -14.03
CA ARG A 192 8.14 1.11 -13.21
C ARG A 192 8.66 2.08 -12.16
N GLY A 193 9.91 1.93 -11.73
CA GLY A 193 10.51 2.77 -10.67
C GLY A 193 10.59 4.26 -11.05
N GLU A 194 10.61 4.58 -12.35
CA GLU A 194 10.57 5.97 -12.82
C GLU A 194 9.26 6.67 -12.46
N LEU A 195 8.14 5.92 -12.35
CA LEU A 195 6.82 6.49 -12.05
C LEU A 195 6.77 7.11 -10.66
N VAL A 196 7.50 6.53 -9.71
CA VAL A 196 7.59 7.07 -8.34
C VAL A 196 8.51 8.29 -8.33
N ALA A 197 9.70 8.18 -8.93
CA ALA A 197 10.68 9.27 -8.99
C ALA A 197 10.12 10.52 -9.71
N GLN A 198 9.42 10.33 -10.82
CA GLN A 198 8.79 11.41 -11.57
C GLN A 198 7.69 12.10 -10.76
N PHE A 199 6.88 11.37 -9.98
CA PHE A 199 5.87 12.01 -9.14
C PHE A 199 6.51 12.88 -8.05
N LEU A 200 7.48 12.31 -7.32
CA LEU A 200 8.15 12.95 -6.18
C LEU A 200 8.88 14.25 -6.58
N THR A 201 9.30 14.37 -7.83
CA THR A 201 9.98 15.55 -8.37
C THR A 201 9.06 16.49 -9.16
N SER A 202 7.80 16.09 -9.42
CA SER A 202 6.85 16.89 -10.18
C SER A 202 6.07 17.90 -9.32
N ASP A 203 5.52 18.91 -10.00
CA ASP A 203 4.56 19.85 -9.40
C ASP A 203 3.09 19.44 -9.63
N MET A 204 2.84 18.32 -10.33
CA MET A 204 1.49 17.84 -10.63
C MET A 204 0.81 17.30 -9.36
N ASP A 205 -0.48 17.60 -9.16
CA ASP A 205 -1.28 16.96 -8.11
C ASP A 205 -1.44 15.45 -8.37
N SER A 206 -1.69 14.69 -7.30
CA SER A 206 -1.76 13.23 -7.29
C SER A 206 -2.75 12.68 -8.30
N LEU A 207 -3.94 13.28 -8.41
CA LEU A 207 -4.98 12.78 -9.30
C LEU A 207 -4.63 13.05 -10.76
N SER A 208 -4.17 14.26 -11.08
CA SER A 208 -3.71 14.62 -12.42
C SER A 208 -2.53 13.77 -12.87
N TYR A 209 -1.58 13.51 -11.96
CA TYR A 209 -0.44 12.64 -12.24
C TYR A 209 -0.88 11.21 -12.55
N LEU A 210 -1.75 10.62 -11.72
CA LEU A 210 -2.23 9.26 -11.96
C LEU A 210 -3.09 9.15 -13.22
N LYS A 211 -3.82 10.20 -13.63
CA LYS A 211 -4.53 10.24 -14.93
C LYS A 211 -3.57 10.24 -16.11
N LYS A 212 -2.44 10.95 -16.01
CA LYS A 212 -1.38 10.88 -17.01
C LYS A 212 -0.81 9.47 -17.09
N VAL A 213 -0.49 8.87 -15.94
CA VAL A 213 0.01 7.48 -15.87
C VAL A 213 -1.00 6.48 -16.42
N SER A 214 -2.31 6.66 -16.17
CA SER A 214 -3.33 5.72 -16.65
C SER A 214 -3.47 5.72 -18.17
N ALA A 215 -3.26 6.87 -18.84
CA ALA A 215 -3.22 6.94 -20.30
C ALA A 215 -2.05 6.12 -20.89
N GLU A 216 -0.93 6.04 -20.17
CA GLU A 216 0.29 5.32 -20.57
C GLU A 216 0.42 3.92 -19.91
N GLY A 217 -0.58 3.47 -19.14
CA GLY A 217 -0.47 2.27 -18.31
C GLY A 217 -0.18 0.97 -19.08
N HIS A 218 -0.50 0.95 -20.38
CA HIS A 218 -0.24 -0.17 -21.30
C HIS A 218 1.25 -0.33 -21.68
N LEU A 219 2.09 0.68 -21.43
CA LEU A 219 3.54 0.64 -21.68
C LEU A 219 4.33 -0.12 -20.60
N TYR A 220 3.66 -0.51 -19.51
CA TYR A 220 4.27 -1.11 -18.33
C TYR A 220 3.75 -2.53 -18.08
N ASN A 221 4.61 -3.38 -17.50
CA ASN A 221 4.13 -4.59 -16.82
C ASN A 221 3.19 -4.22 -15.67
N GLY A 222 2.39 -5.18 -15.20
CA GLY A 222 1.37 -4.92 -14.18
C GLY A 222 1.95 -4.26 -12.93
N PHE A 223 1.27 -3.23 -12.44
CA PHE A 223 1.68 -2.45 -11.26
C PHE A 223 0.50 -1.79 -10.57
N ASN A 224 0.76 -1.36 -9.35
CA ASN A 224 -0.07 -0.49 -8.56
C ASN A 224 0.76 0.73 -8.13
N LEU A 225 0.14 1.90 -8.11
CA LEU A 225 0.77 3.16 -7.74
C LEU A 225 -0.14 3.93 -6.78
N ILE A 226 0.42 4.27 -5.62
CA ILE A 226 -0.16 5.23 -4.68
C ILE A 226 0.58 6.56 -4.90
N ALA A 227 -0.17 7.64 -5.01
CA ALA A 227 0.36 9.00 -5.08
C ALA A 227 -0.41 9.87 -4.07
N GLY A 228 0.30 10.60 -3.22
CA GLY A 228 -0.27 11.45 -2.19
C GLY A 228 0.33 12.83 -2.17
N ASP A 229 -0.52 13.83 -1.95
CA ASP A 229 -0.17 15.20 -1.62
C ASP A 229 -0.51 15.42 -0.15
N LEU A 230 0.52 15.59 0.69
CA LEU A 230 0.39 15.89 2.10
C LEU A 230 0.58 17.39 2.32
N SER A 231 -0.50 18.13 2.57
CA SER A 231 -0.48 19.59 2.69
C SER A 231 -1.33 20.06 3.86
N ALA A 232 -0.73 20.84 4.76
CA ALA A 232 -1.47 21.46 5.85
C ALA A 232 -2.51 22.49 5.34
N GLU A 233 -2.21 23.17 4.22
CA GLU A 233 -3.08 24.21 3.65
C GLU A 233 -4.20 23.64 2.78
N LYS A 234 -3.87 22.70 1.89
CA LYS A 234 -4.82 22.14 0.90
C LYS A 234 -5.54 20.89 1.38
N GLY A 235 -5.08 20.30 2.49
CA GLY A 235 -5.53 19.01 2.98
C GLY A 235 -4.84 17.84 2.30
N ASP A 236 -4.85 16.69 2.98
CA ASP A 236 -4.20 15.48 2.49
C ASP A 236 -5.08 14.77 1.46
N VAL A 237 -4.49 14.48 0.30
CA VAL A 237 -5.13 13.72 -0.77
C VAL A 237 -4.23 12.53 -1.10
N ILE A 238 -4.78 11.32 -1.01
CA ILE A 238 -4.10 10.10 -1.45
C ILE A 238 -4.94 9.46 -2.55
N CYS A 239 -4.29 9.17 -3.68
CA CYS A 239 -4.90 8.53 -4.84
C CYS A 239 -4.25 7.18 -5.11
N TYR A 240 -5.01 6.30 -5.77
CA TYR A 240 -4.57 4.98 -6.18
C TYR A 240 -4.89 4.73 -7.64
N TYR A 241 -3.97 4.04 -8.32
CA TYR A 241 -4.15 3.50 -9.66
C TYR A 241 -3.47 2.13 -9.78
N GLY A 242 -4.13 1.18 -10.43
CA GLY A 242 -3.51 -0.09 -10.82
C GLY A 242 -3.83 -0.40 -12.27
N ASN A 243 -2.83 -0.62 -13.11
CA ASN A 243 -3.01 -0.77 -14.57
C ASN A 243 -3.64 -2.11 -15.01
N ARG A 244 -3.97 -2.97 -14.03
CA ARG A 244 -4.76 -4.20 -14.21
C ARG A 244 -6.19 -4.08 -13.67
N GLY A 245 -6.55 -2.92 -13.13
CA GLY A 245 -7.88 -2.63 -12.60
C GLY A 245 -8.67 -1.69 -13.49
N GLU A 246 -9.46 -0.83 -12.86
CA GLU A 246 -10.24 0.20 -13.53
C GLU A 246 -9.35 1.21 -14.28
N ARG A 247 -9.91 1.79 -15.36
CA ARG A 247 -9.19 2.74 -16.21
C ARG A 247 -8.86 4.05 -15.48
N GLU A 248 -9.77 4.53 -14.65
CA GLU A 248 -9.63 5.81 -13.97
C GLU A 248 -8.99 5.63 -12.58
N PRO A 249 -8.04 6.50 -12.19
CA PRO A 249 -7.54 6.54 -10.83
C PRO A 249 -8.62 6.98 -9.84
N VAL A 250 -8.48 6.55 -8.59
CA VAL A 250 -9.44 6.86 -7.52
C VAL A 250 -8.78 7.69 -6.42
N VAL A 251 -9.54 8.63 -5.85
CA VAL A 251 -9.18 9.30 -4.60
C VAL A 251 -9.65 8.42 -3.45
N LEU A 252 -8.74 8.09 -2.54
CA LEU A 252 -9.04 7.25 -1.39
C LEU A 252 -9.73 8.08 -0.30
N ALA A 253 -10.72 7.47 0.36
CA ALA A 253 -11.30 8.02 1.57
C ALA A 253 -10.34 7.80 2.76
N PRO A 254 -10.38 8.65 3.80
CA PRO A 254 -9.61 8.40 5.03
C PRO A 254 -9.89 7.00 5.58
N GLY A 255 -8.84 6.29 5.98
CA GLY A 255 -8.97 4.90 6.39
C GLY A 255 -7.66 4.15 6.47
N THR A 256 -7.76 2.83 6.63
CA THR A 256 -6.62 1.91 6.64
C THR A 256 -6.69 0.98 5.43
N TYR A 257 -5.57 0.86 4.74
CA TYR A 257 -5.44 0.15 3.48
C TYR A 257 -4.23 -0.78 3.51
N GLY A 258 -4.35 -1.87 2.76
CA GLY A 258 -3.31 -2.82 2.44
C GLY A 258 -3.22 -2.97 0.92
N LEU A 259 -1.99 -2.97 0.41
CA LEU A 259 -1.68 -3.22 -0.97
C LEU A 259 -0.53 -4.23 -1.05
N SER A 260 -0.72 -5.32 -1.78
CA SER A 260 0.38 -6.23 -2.14
C SER A 260 0.46 -6.33 -3.66
N ASN A 261 0.70 -7.51 -4.21
CA ASN A 261 0.92 -7.72 -5.64
C ASN A 261 -0.36 -8.08 -6.41
N ALA A 262 -1.48 -7.53 -5.97
CA ALA A 262 -2.78 -7.59 -6.63
C ALA A 262 -3.37 -6.17 -6.63
N LEU A 263 -4.65 -6.02 -7.00
CA LEU A 263 -5.31 -4.72 -6.85
C LEU A 263 -5.47 -4.37 -5.36
N LEU A 264 -5.61 -3.09 -5.05
CA LEU A 264 -5.84 -2.57 -3.69
C LEU A 264 -6.91 -3.38 -2.95
N GLU A 265 -6.63 -3.73 -1.69
CA GLU A 265 -7.54 -4.50 -0.82
C GLU A 265 -7.93 -5.91 -1.34
N THR A 266 -7.23 -6.46 -2.35
CA THR A 266 -7.45 -7.86 -2.75
C THR A 266 -7.15 -8.77 -1.56
N PRO A 267 -8.08 -9.66 -1.13
CA PRO A 267 -8.02 -10.36 0.14
C PRO A 267 -7.09 -11.57 0.12
N TRP A 268 -5.81 -11.35 -0.18
CA TRP A 268 -4.76 -12.32 0.08
C TRP A 268 -4.63 -12.51 1.58
N ARG A 269 -4.50 -13.76 2.05
CA ARG A 269 -4.46 -14.06 3.49
C ARG A 269 -3.31 -13.33 4.17
N LYS A 270 -2.14 -13.26 3.52
CA LYS A 270 -1.00 -12.48 4.01
C LYS A 270 -1.31 -10.99 4.19
N LEU A 271 -2.13 -10.43 3.28
CA LEU A 271 -2.52 -9.03 3.32
C LEU A 271 -3.49 -8.79 4.47
N CYS A 272 -4.51 -9.63 4.62
CA CYS A 272 -5.46 -9.55 5.72
C CYS A 272 -4.77 -9.71 7.08
N PHE A 273 -3.90 -10.71 7.21
CA PHE A 273 -3.12 -10.98 8.42
C PHE A 273 -2.18 -9.81 8.77
N GLY A 274 -1.35 -9.38 7.82
CA GLY A 274 -0.45 -8.25 8.05
C GLY A 274 -1.18 -6.94 8.33
N LYS A 275 -2.32 -6.70 7.68
CA LYS A 275 -3.18 -5.53 7.95
C LYS A 275 -3.79 -5.58 9.35
N GLN A 276 -4.14 -6.76 9.85
CA GLN A 276 -4.58 -6.93 11.24
C GLN A 276 -3.44 -6.58 12.21
N LEU A 277 -2.25 -7.16 12.03
CA LEU A 277 -1.09 -6.87 12.88
C LEU A 277 -0.72 -5.37 12.85
N PHE A 278 -0.78 -4.75 11.67
CA PHE A 278 -0.59 -3.30 11.50
C PHE A 278 -1.61 -2.49 12.29
N LEU A 279 -2.90 -2.82 12.21
CA LEU A 279 -3.95 -2.15 12.99
C LEU A 279 -3.73 -2.29 14.49
N GLU A 280 -3.33 -3.47 14.96
CA GLU A 280 -3.01 -3.71 16.37
C GLU A 280 -1.79 -2.87 16.82
N ALA A 281 -0.74 -2.78 16.01
CA ALA A 281 0.43 -1.96 16.30
C ALA A 281 0.07 -0.46 16.34
N VAL A 282 -0.76 0.01 15.41
CA VAL A 282 -1.23 1.40 15.38
C VAL A 282 -2.08 1.73 16.62
N GLU A 283 -2.97 0.82 17.04
CA GLU A 283 -3.82 1.06 18.21
C GLU A 283 -3.01 1.09 19.50
N ARG A 284 -2.10 0.12 19.70
CA ARG A 284 -1.16 0.10 20.84
C ARG A 284 -0.24 1.32 20.82
N GLY A 285 0.17 1.76 19.63
CA GLY A 285 1.06 2.90 19.40
C GLY A 285 0.51 4.26 19.81
N ARG A 286 -0.80 4.40 20.04
CA ARG A 286 -1.42 5.69 20.43
C ARG A 286 -0.89 6.25 21.74
N GLU A 287 -0.42 5.37 22.64
CA GLU A 287 0.08 5.73 23.96
C GLU A 287 1.61 5.58 24.07
N LEU A 288 2.27 5.21 22.98
CA LEU A 288 3.69 4.90 22.99
C LEU A 288 4.53 6.06 22.41
N PRO A 289 5.81 6.15 22.82
CA PRO A 289 6.79 6.96 22.10
C PRO A 289 6.87 6.54 20.64
N ARG A 290 7.15 7.51 19.76
CA ARG A 290 7.26 7.32 18.32
C ARG A 290 8.21 6.17 17.95
N GLU A 291 9.37 6.09 18.60
CA GLU A 291 10.39 5.08 18.35
C GLU A 291 9.86 3.67 18.65
N ALA A 292 9.01 3.52 19.67
CA ALA A 292 8.39 2.26 20.01
C ALA A 292 7.29 1.86 19.00
N LEU A 293 6.54 2.83 18.45
CA LEU A 293 5.63 2.57 17.33
C LEU A 293 6.40 2.14 16.07
N VAL A 294 7.49 2.82 15.73
CA VAL A 294 8.37 2.41 14.61
C VAL A 294 8.85 0.98 14.81
N ALA A 295 9.33 0.62 16.00
CA ALA A 295 9.76 -0.74 16.31
C ALA A 295 8.64 -1.77 16.11
N GLN A 296 7.42 -1.50 16.61
CA GLN A 296 6.28 -2.41 16.40
C GLN A 296 5.91 -2.57 14.92
N LEU A 297 5.95 -1.49 14.14
CA LEU A 297 5.68 -1.56 12.70
C LEU A 297 6.77 -2.35 11.98
N LEU A 298 8.04 -2.21 12.36
CA LEU A 298 9.12 -3.03 11.85
C LEU A 298 8.96 -4.51 12.23
N ASP A 299 8.44 -4.82 13.42
CA ASP A 299 8.12 -6.20 13.83
C ASP A 299 7.01 -6.80 12.93
N VAL A 300 5.95 -6.03 12.64
CA VAL A 300 4.91 -6.44 11.67
C VAL A 300 5.54 -6.75 10.31
N LEU A 301 6.41 -5.87 9.82
CA LEU A 301 7.10 -6.03 8.54
C LEU A 301 8.13 -7.18 8.54
N SER A 302 8.56 -7.64 9.70
CA SER A 302 9.50 -8.75 9.87
C SER A 302 8.83 -10.12 9.98
N ASN A 303 7.50 -10.17 10.10
CA ASN A 303 6.76 -11.42 10.28
C ASN A 303 6.85 -12.31 9.04
N ASP A 304 7.49 -13.47 9.18
CA ASP A 304 7.70 -14.47 8.12
C ASP A 304 6.70 -15.64 8.18
N GLU A 305 5.61 -15.49 8.94
CA GLU A 305 4.58 -16.51 9.09
C GLU A 305 3.77 -16.67 7.78
N ALA A 306 3.96 -17.80 7.10
CA ALA A 306 3.28 -18.11 5.86
C ALA A 306 1.77 -18.37 6.09
N GLN A 307 0.93 -17.55 5.47
CA GLN A 307 -0.53 -17.61 5.58
C GLN A 307 -1.14 -18.54 4.52
N LEU A 308 -0.96 -19.86 4.70
CA LEU A 308 -1.42 -20.89 3.77
C LEU A 308 -2.61 -21.72 4.29
N PRO A 309 -3.42 -22.32 3.39
CA PRO A 309 -3.45 -22.08 1.95
C PRO A 309 -3.98 -20.67 1.65
N ASP A 310 -3.53 -20.04 0.57
CA ASP A 310 -4.05 -18.73 0.12
C ASP A 310 -4.74 -18.88 -1.25
N PRO A 311 -6.06 -19.14 -1.29
CA PRO A 311 -6.77 -19.37 -2.54
C PRO A 311 -6.71 -18.17 -3.49
N ALA A 312 -6.56 -16.95 -2.99
CA ALA A 312 -6.52 -15.75 -3.82
C ALA A 312 -5.17 -15.60 -4.51
N ILE A 313 -4.06 -15.85 -3.81
CA ILE A 313 -2.72 -15.95 -4.41
C ILE A 313 -2.67 -17.12 -5.40
N GLU A 314 -3.19 -18.29 -5.03
CA GLU A 314 -3.24 -19.46 -5.91
C GLU A 314 -4.05 -19.17 -7.18
N ALA A 315 -5.18 -18.48 -7.07
CA ALA A 315 -6.04 -18.14 -8.21
C ALA A 315 -5.39 -17.14 -9.18
N GLN A 316 -4.67 -16.14 -8.68
CA GLN A 316 -3.97 -15.15 -9.50
C GLN A 316 -2.68 -15.72 -10.08
N GLY A 317 -1.98 -16.55 -9.31
CA GLY A 317 -0.74 -17.22 -9.67
C GLY A 317 -0.91 -18.56 -10.36
N ARG A 318 -2.07 -18.91 -10.92
CA ARG A 318 -2.36 -20.26 -11.46
C ARG A 318 -1.34 -20.82 -12.45
N GLU A 319 -0.69 -19.94 -13.21
CA GLU A 319 0.34 -20.31 -14.19
C GLU A 319 1.75 -20.46 -13.57
N TYR A 320 1.93 -20.16 -12.27
CA TYR A 320 3.17 -20.36 -11.53
C TYR A 320 3.26 -21.75 -10.90
N VAL A 321 4.49 -22.19 -10.67
CA VAL A 321 4.79 -23.43 -9.92
C VAL A 321 4.42 -23.23 -8.44
N ARG A 322 3.57 -24.10 -7.89
CA ARG A 322 2.97 -23.98 -6.53
C ARG A 322 3.98 -23.76 -5.39
N PRO A 323 5.17 -24.42 -5.35
CA PRO A 323 6.25 -24.11 -4.41
C PRO A 323 6.75 -22.65 -4.38
N ILE A 324 6.61 -21.90 -5.47
CA ILE A 324 6.98 -20.48 -5.53
C ILE A 324 5.93 -19.63 -4.81
N LEU A 325 4.65 -19.94 -5.01
CA LEU A 325 3.53 -19.22 -4.38
C LEU A 325 3.50 -19.39 -2.87
N SER A 326 3.88 -20.56 -2.35
CA SER A 326 3.94 -20.79 -0.90
C SER A 326 4.93 -19.87 -0.18
N LYS A 327 6.04 -19.51 -0.86
CA LYS A 327 7.05 -18.59 -0.29
C LYS A 327 6.57 -17.14 -0.27
N TYR A 328 5.52 -16.82 -1.03
CA TYR A 328 4.94 -15.47 -1.10
C TYR A 328 3.79 -15.22 -0.17
N ALA A 329 3.41 -16.21 0.63
CA ALA A 329 2.28 -16.11 1.56
C ALA A 329 2.64 -15.46 2.91
N ALA A 330 3.85 -14.93 3.08
CA ALA A 330 4.27 -14.19 4.27
C ALA A 330 4.36 -12.68 4.02
N VAL A 331 4.30 -11.87 5.09
CA VAL A 331 4.56 -10.42 5.02
C VAL A 331 6.03 -10.15 4.74
N CYS A 332 6.92 -10.84 5.46
CA CYS A 332 8.35 -10.88 5.25
C CYS A 332 8.71 -12.12 4.41
N VAL A 333 9.04 -11.91 3.15
CA VAL A 333 9.36 -13.01 2.22
C VAL A 333 10.81 -13.46 2.43
N ARG A 334 11.02 -14.77 2.57
CA ARG A 334 12.35 -15.39 2.71
C ARG A 334 12.50 -16.57 1.74
N CYS A 335 13.40 -16.40 0.77
CA CYS A 335 13.86 -17.46 -0.15
C CYS A 335 15.40 -17.41 -0.24
N PRO A 336 16.06 -18.43 -0.86
CA PRO A 336 17.52 -18.45 -0.99
C PRO A 336 18.13 -17.22 -1.69
N ASP A 337 17.57 -16.78 -2.83
CA ASP A 337 18.13 -15.67 -3.64
C ASP A 337 17.21 -14.45 -3.74
N TYR A 338 16.10 -14.46 -3.00
CA TYR A 338 15.00 -13.52 -3.16
C TYR A 338 14.23 -13.36 -1.85
N GLY A 339 13.81 -12.13 -1.53
CA GLY A 339 12.97 -11.90 -0.36
C GLY A 339 12.93 -10.44 0.04
N THR A 340 12.35 -10.15 1.21
CA THR A 340 12.29 -8.78 1.75
C THR A 340 13.70 -8.24 1.97
N ARG A 341 14.04 -7.15 1.28
CA ARG A 341 15.34 -6.47 1.39
C ARG A 341 15.28 -5.16 2.12
N THR A 342 14.11 -4.52 2.13
CA THR A 342 13.92 -3.22 2.72
C THR A 342 12.59 -3.19 3.44
N ASN A 343 12.62 -2.74 4.70
CA ASN A 343 11.45 -2.38 5.48
C ASN A 343 11.46 -0.85 5.62
N THR A 344 10.36 -0.18 5.30
CA THR A 344 10.26 1.27 5.44
C THR A 344 9.04 1.62 6.27
N VAL A 345 9.22 2.48 7.27
CA VAL A 345 8.16 3.08 8.07
C VAL A 345 8.18 4.59 7.85
N ILE A 346 7.04 5.18 7.50
CA ILE A 346 6.86 6.62 7.37
C ILE A 346 5.74 7.04 8.30
N LEU A 347 6.06 7.95 9.22
CA LEU A 347 5.11 8.59 10.11
C LEU A 347 5.05 10.07 9.76
N VAL A 348 3.83 10.61 9.64
CA VAL A 348 3.59 12.05 9.52
C VAL A 348 2.63 12.44 10.63
N ASP A 349 3.09 13.24 11.57
CA ASP A 349 2.26 13.68 12.71
C ASP A 349 1.27 14.79 12.31
N ALA A 350 0.43 15.21 13.25
CA ALA A 350 -0.56 16.27 13.04
C ALA A 350 0.07 17.61 12.62
N ASP A 351 1.28 17.90 13.08
CA ASP A 351 2.00 19.14 12.81
C ASP A 351 2.82 19.07 11.49
N GLY A 352 2.85 17.90 10.83
CA GLY A 352 3.56 17.69 9.58
C GLY A 352 5.05 17.34 9.76
N HIS A 353 5.47 16.94 10.94
CA HIS A 353 6.79 16.35 11.15
C HIS A 353 6.81 14.93 10.59
N VAL A 354 7.79 14.67 9.75
CA VAL A 354 8.01 13.37 9.11
C VAL A 354 9.10 12.61 9.85
N THR A 355 8.82 11.35 10.15
CA THR A 355 9.83 10.37 10.56
C THR A 355 9.85 9.24 9.56
N PHE A 356 10.97 9.09 8.87
CA PHE A 356 11.21 8.06 7.87
C PHE A 356 12.29 7.12 8.39
N THR A 357 11.93 5.89 8.69
CA THR A 357 12.87 4.85 9.10
C THR A 357 12.94 3.77 8.05
N GLU A 358 14.13 3.49 7.54
CA GLU A 358 14.39 2.38 6.63
C GLU A 358 15.35 1.39 7.28
N ARG A 359 14.99 0.10 7.23
CA ARG A 359 15.87 -1.01 7.53
C ARG A 359 16.18 -1.76 6.24
N SER A 360 17.44 -1.77 5.83
CA SER A 360 17.89 -2.35 4.56
C SER A 360 18.90 -3.48 4.77
N MET A 361 18.76 -4.56 4.01
CA MET A 361 19.66 -5.71 4.03
C MET A 361 21.02 -5.33 3.41
N LEU A 362 22.10 -5.64 4.12
CA LEU A 362 23.46 -5.40 3.64
C LEU A 362 23.94 -6.54 2.74
N GLY A 363 24.32 -6.18 1.51
CA GLY A 363 24.75 -7.17 0.52
C GLY A 363 23.62 -8.16 0.19
N SER A 364 23.90 -9.45 0.35
CA SER A 364 22.96 -10.55 0.07
C SER A 364 22.72 -11.46 1.28
N ASP A 365 23.12 -11.03 2.49
CA ASP A 365 22.94 -11.80 3.72
C ASP A 365 21.67 -11.35 4.46
N PRO A 366 20.64 -12.20 4.56
CA PRO A 366 19.37 -11.85 5.21
C PRO A 366 19.46 -11.67 6.74
N THR A 367 20.63 -11.89 7.35
CA THR A 367 20.87 -11.68 8.79
C THR A 367 21.50 -10.33 9.11
N HIS A 368 22.06 -9.62 8.11
CA HIS A 368 22.74 -8.34 8.30
C HIS A 368 21.88 -7.20 7.76
N TRP A 369 21.47 -6.30 8.67
CA TRP A 369 20.61 -5.16 8.36
C TRP A 369 21.22 -3.88 8.91
N GLU A 370 21.08 -2.81 8.14
CA GLU A 370 21.36 -1.43 8.58
C GLU A 370 20.04 -0.67 8.70
N ALA A 371 19.93 0.18 9.71
CA ALA A 371 18.78 1.04 9.91
C ALA A 371 19.21 2.51 9.82
N VAL A 372 18.49 3.28 9.02
CA VAL A 372 18.63 4.73 8.93
C VAL A 372 17.30 5.39 9.27
N THR A 373 17.35 6.47 10.04
CA THR A 373 16.17 7.29 10.35
C THR A 373 16.47 8.72 9.97
N HIS A 374 15.56 9.31 9.19
CA HIS A 374 15.57 10.70 8.79
C HIS A 374 14.32 11.38 9.33
N GLU A 375 14.49 12.62 9.79
CA GLU A 375 13.40 13.43 10.30
C GLU A 375 13.44 14.82 9.65
N PHE A 376 12.27 15.33 9.24
CA PHE A 376 12.15 16.65 8.64
C PHE A 376 10.72 17.18 8.74
N GLN A 377 10.57 18.50 8.63
CA GLN A 377 9.28 19.17 8.60
C GLN A 377 8.77 19.30 7.17
N LEU A 378 7.50 18.98 6.91
CA LEU A 378 6.86 19.28 5.62
C LEU A 378 6.85 20.79 5.35
N GLN A 379 7.24 21.17 4.13
CA GLN A 379 7.16 22.53 3.63
C GLN A 379 5.69 22.84 3.28
N SER A 380 5.16 23.92 3.84
CA SER A 380 3.80 24.40 3.56
C SER A 380 3.64 24.91 2.13
#